data_AF-I7JQM4-F1
#
_entry.id   AF-I7JQM4-F1
#
_cell.length_a   1.000
_cell.length_b   1.000
_cell.length_c   1.000
_cell.angle_alpha   90.00
_cell.angle_beta   90.00
_cell.angle_gamma   90.00
#
_symmetry.space_group_name_H-M   'P 1'
#
loop_
_entity.id
_entity.type
_entity.pdbx_description
1 polymer ?
#
loop_
_entity_poly.entity_id
_entity_poly.type
_entity_poly.pdbx_seq_one_letter_code
_entity_poly.pdbx_strand_id
1 'polypeptide(L)'
;MKGLNKEEFGALLKEKRPKLNINTPEAADFLLGYLFNKGVTLQVLEYYSLYSDNLVNYNHHIQASRYYLTLNQIEHAQKALKKYVLRWLPLQEIQALPMSIFEFWDLHVLLNPSFRQELFNTLCE
;
A
#
# COMPACT_ATOMS: atom_id res chain seq x y z
N MET A 1 -13.23 -13.09 -9.29
CA MET A 1 -13.78 -13.20 -7.92
C MET A 1 -14.34 -11.84 -7.54
N LYS A 2 -15.62 -11.73 -7.17
CA LYS A 2 -16.19 -10.51 -6.58
C LYS A 2 -15.62 -10.38 -5.17
N GLY A 3 -15.08 -9.23 -4.78
CA GLY A 3 -14.74 -9.04 -3.37
C GLY A 3 -15.93 -8.57 -2.56
N LEU A 4 -15.66 -8.32 -1.29
CA LEU A 4 -16.67 -8.21 -0.24
C LEU A 4 -17.24 -6.80 -0.18
N ASN A 5 -18.56 -6.68 -0.16
CA ASN A 5 -19.24 -5.44 0.20
C ASN A 5 -19.09 -5.16 1.72
N LYS A 6 -19.50 -3.97 2.17
CA LYS A 6 -19.30 -3.54 3.58
C LYS A 6 -20.00 -4.46 4.59
N GLU A 7 -21.14 -5.04 4.24
CA GLU A 7 -21.89 -5.96 5.10
C GLU A 7 -21.20 -7.33 5.19
N GLU A 8 -20.76 -7.86 4.06
CA GLU A 8 -19.97 -9.09 3.97
C GLU A 8 -18.65 -8.95 4.74
N PHE A 9 -18.02 -7.77 4.71
CA PHE A 9 -16.84 -7.50 5.54
C PHE A 9 -17.19 -7.40 7.02
N GLY A 10 -18.28 -6.72 7.40
CA GLY A 10 -18.73 -6.67 8.79
C GLY A 10 -18.95 -8.07 9.36
N ALA A 11 -19.52 -8.98 8.56
CA ALA A 11 -19.67 -10.39 8.92
C ALA A 11 -18.31 -11.09 9.07
N LEU A 12 -17.40 -10.93 8.10
CA LEU A 12 -16.06 -11.53 8.16
C LEU A 12 -15.25 -11.02 9.37
N LEU A 13 -15.32 -9.72 9.66
CA LEU A 13 -14.62 -9.11 10.79
C LEU A 13 -15.18 -9.65 12.11
N LYS A 14 -16.51 -9.76 12.23
CA LYS A 14 -17.15 -10.35 13.41
C LYS A 14 -16.77 -11.82 13.61
N GLU A 15 -16.60 -12.59 12.53
CA GLU A 15 -16.17 -13.99 12.59
C GLU A 15 -14.69 -14.13 12.96
N LYS A 16 -13.79 -13.39 12.29
CA LYS A 16 -12.33 -13.58 12.41
C LYS A 16 -11.67 -12.73 13.51
N ARG A 17 -12.22 -11.54 13.77
CA ARG A 17 -11.67 -10.54 14.69
C ARG A 17 -12.81 -9.81 15.43
N PRO A 18 -13.63 -10.50 16.24
CA PRO A 18 -14.87 -9.97 16.84
C PRO A 18 -14.71 -8.71 17.70
N LYS A 19 -13.49 -8.40 18.15
CA LYS A 19 -13.18 -7.23 18.97
C LYS A 19 -12.85 -5.98 18.14
N LEU A 20 -12.62 -6.11 16.84
CA LEU A 20 -12.31 -4.98 15.95
C LEU A 20 -13.61 -4.32 15.48
N ASN A 21 -13.60 -2.99 15.48
CA ASN A 21 -14.69 -2.19 14.91
C ASN A 21 -14.36 -1.85 13.46
N ILE A 22 -15.31 -2.08 12.56
CA ILE A 22 -15.17 -1.88 11.10
C ILE A 22 -14.68 -0.48 10.69
N ASN A 23 -14.89 0.52 11.55
CA ASN A 23 -14.51 1.90 11.28
C ASN A 23 -13.13 2.28 11.84
N THR A 24 -12.33 1.33 12.34
CA THR A 24 -10.99 1.62 12.86
C THR A 24 -9.90 1.32 11.83
N PRO A 25 -8.74 2.00 11.92
CA PRO A 25 -7.60 1.72 11.04
C PRO A 25 -7.14 0.25 11.08
N GLU A 26 -7.24 -0.41 12.23
CA GLU A 26 -6.87 -1.82 12.40
C GLU A 26 -7.81 -2.77 11.65
N ALA A 27 -9.10 -2.43 11.58
CA ALA A 27 -10.03 -3.18 10.73
C ALA A 27 -9.74 -2.96 9.25
N ALA A 28 -9.35 -1.74 8.87
CA ALA A 28 -8.96 -1.43 7.50
C ALA A 28 -7.68 -2.18 7.09
N ASP A 29 -6.68 -2.24 7.97
CA ASP A 29 -5.43 -2.99 7.79
C ASP A 29 -5.71 -4.49 7.60
N PHE A 30 -6.55 -5.07 8.46
CA PHE A 30 -6.98 -6.47 8.34
C PHE A 30 -7.69 -6.74 7.01
N LEU A 31 -8.63 -5.87 6.61
CA LEU A 31 -9.37 -6.04 5.36
C LEU A 31 -8.45 -5.98 4.16
N LEU A 32 -7.57 -4.98 4.10
CA LEU A 32 -6.63 -4.84 3.00
C LEU A 32 -5.74 -6.07 2.89
N GLY A 33 -5.18 -6.56 4.00
CA GLY A 33 -4.40 -7.81 4.01
C GLY A 33 -5.19 -9.00 3.48
N TYR A 34 -6.46 -9.13 3.87
CA TYR A 34 -7.32 -10.19 3.36
C TYR A 34 -7.60 -10.06 1.86
N LEU A 35 -7.95 -8.86 1.39
CA LEU A 35 -8.30 -8.62 -0.02
C LEU A 35 -7.09 -8.73 -0.96
N PHE A 36 -5.91 -8.28 -0.52
CA PHE A 36 -4.64 -8.51 -1.24
C PHE A 36 -4.39 -10.02 -1.42
N ASN A 37 -4.58 -10.83 -0.37
CA ASN A 37 -4.42 -12.28 -0.44
C ASN A 37 -5.46 -12.97 -1.35
N LYS A 38 -6.62 -12.33 -1.57
CA LYS A 38 -7.68 -12.85 -2.45
C LYS A 38 -7.58 -12.37 -3.90
N GLY A 39 -6.65 -11.46 -4.21
CA GLY A 39 -6.44 -10.96 -5.57
C GLY A 39 -7.59 -10.11 -6.12
N VAL A 40 -8.36 -9.43 -5.26
CA VAL A 40 -9.50 -8.59 -5.72
C VAL A 40 -9.02 -7.17 -6.03
N THR A 41 -8.32 -7.00 -7.16
CA THR A 41 -7.55 -5.78 -7.47
C THR A 41 -8.34 -4.46 -7.37
N LEU A 42 -9.50 -4.31 -8.01
CA LEU A 42 -10.20 -3.02 -8.05
C LEU A 42 -10.74 -2.57 -6.68
N GLN A 43 -11.42 -3.45 -5.98
CA GLN A 43 -11.99 -3.12 -4.66
C GLN A 43 -10.91 -2.90 -3.60
N VAL A 44 -9.78 -3.61 -3.69
CA VAL A 44 -8.61 -3.35 -2.85
C VAL A 44 -8.15 -1.90 -3.02
N LEU A 45 -8.07 -1.41 -4.25
CA LEU A 45 -7.58 -0.06 -4.53
C LEU A 45 -8.58 1.02 -4.14
N GLU A 46 -9.88 0.79 -4.33
CA GLU A 46 -10.95 1.65 -3.79
C GLU A 46 -10.80 1.78 -2.27
N TYR A 47 -10.70 0.66 -1.57
CA TYR A 47 -10.59 0.67 -0.12
C TYR A 47 -9.25 1.27 0.34
N TYR A 48 -8.15 0.93 -0.33
CA TYR A 48 -6.83 1.51 -0.05
C TYR A 48 -6.86 3.04 -0.16
N SER A 49 -7.51 3.60 -1.20
CA SER A 49 -7.59 5.05 -1.38
C SER A 49 -8.24 5.77 -0.20
N LEU A 50 -9.23 5.15 0.46
CA LEU A 50 -9.94 5.72 1.60
C LEU A 50 -9.13 5.70 2.90
N TYR A 51 -8.29 4.68 3.08
CA TYR A 51 -7.62 4.43 4.36
C TYR A 51 -6.10 4.62 4.33
N SER A 52 -5.50 4.84 3.16
CA SER A 52 -4.04 4.84 2.98
C SER A 52 -3.26 5.77 3.91
N ASP A 53 -3.83 6.87 4.41
CA ASP A 53 -3.16 7.77 5.36
C ASP A 53 -3.09 7.22 6.78
N ASN A 54 -3.94 6.25 7.11
CA ASN A 54 -4.09 5.69 8.47
C ASN A 54 -3.58 4.25 8.60
N LEU A 55 -3.00 3.68 7.54
CA LEU A 55 -2.54 2.29 7.56
C LEU A 55 -1.27 2.15 8.39
N VAL A 56 -1.24 1.10 9.22
CA VAL A 56 -0.09 0.78 10.06
C VAL A 56 0.84 -0.21 9.35
N ASN A 57 0.29 -1.13 8.55
CA ASN A 57 1.09 -2.09 7.79
C ASN A 57 1.53 -1.51 6.44
N TYR A 58 2.79 -1.08 6.39
CA TYR A 58 3.39 -0.45 5.23
C TYR A 58 3.48 -1.36 4.00
N ASN A 59 3.43 -2.69 4.17
CA ASN A 59 3.41 -3.61 3.03
C ASN A 59 2.16 -3.40 2.16
N HIS A 60 1.08 -2.82 2.70
CA HIS A 60 -0.09 -2.44 1.91
C HIS A 60 0.22 -1.38 0.86
N HIS A 61 1.16 -0.46 1.12
CA HIS A 61 1.58 0.55 0.14
C HIS A 61 2.32 -0.08 -1.03
N ILE A 62 3.20 -1.05 -0.77
CA ILE A 62 3.88 -1.83 -1.82
C ILE A 62 2.87 -2.62 -2.64
N GLN A 63 1.97 -3.36 -2.00
CA GLN A 63 0.99 -4.17 -2.74
C GLN A 63 0.02 -3.30 -3.56
N ALA A 64 -0.41 -2.16 -3.01
CA ALA A 64 -1.20 -1.17 -3.74
C ALA A 64 -0.42 -0.61 -4.94
N SER A 65 0.85 -0.26 -4.76
CA SER A 65 1.71 0.23 -5.84
C SER A 65 1.81 -0.78 -6.99
N ARG A 66 2.02 -2.07 -6.66
CA ARG A 66 2.06 -3.16 -7.65
C ARG A 66 0.72 -3.33 -8.38
N TYR A 67 -0.40 -3.25 -7.66
CA TYR A 67 -1.73 -3.36 -8.25
C TYR A 67 -2.08 -2.15 -9.14
N TYR A 68 -1.70 -0.93 -8.75
CA TYR A 68 -1.85 0.23 -9.62
C TYR A 68 -0.99 0.09 -10.89
N LEU A 69 0.22 -0.45 -10.76
CA LEU A 69 1.10 -0.72 -11.89
C LEU A 69 0.50 -1.73 -12.88
N THR A 70 -0.10 -2.84 -12.39
CA THR A 70 -0.76 -3.81 -13.30
C THR A 70 -1.96 -3.24 -14.05
N LEU A 71 -2.54 -2.15 -13.53
CA LEU A 71 -3.61 -1.39 -14.17
C LEU A 71 -3.11 -0.20 -15.02
N ASN A 72 -1.80 -0.08 -15.24
CA ASN A 72 -1.16 1.07 -15.92
C ASN A 72 -1.47 2.44 -15.27
N GLN A 73 -1.81 2.47 -13.98
CA GLN A 73 -2.07 3.70 -13.22
C GLN A 73 -0.78 4.21 -12.58
N ILE A 74 0.18 4.64 -13.40
CA ILE A 74 1.56 4.96 -12.98
C ILE A 74 1.62 6.00 -11.86
N GLU A 75 0.88 7.10 -11.97
CA GLU A 75 0.86 8.15 -10.94
C GLU A 75 0.35 7.64 -9.58
N HIS A 76 -0.66 6.77 -9.59
CA HIS A 76 -1.19 6.18 -8.37
C HIS A 76 -0.22 5.18 -7.76
N ALA A 77 0.46 4.40 -8.61
CA ALA A 77 1.51 3.49 -8.19
C ALA A 77 2.68 4.24 -7.52
N GLN A 78 3.10 5.37 -8.09
CA GLN A 78 4.13 6.26 -7.55
C GLN A 78 3.70 6.90 -6.23
N LYS A 79 2.47 7.41 -6.14
CA LYS A 79 1.91 7.96 -4.89
C LYS A 79 1.88 6.92 -3.76
N ALA A 80 1.45 5.70 -4.06
CA ALA A 80 1.46 4.61 -3.08
C ALA A 80 2.89 4.25 -2.66
N LEU A 81 3.83 4.17 -3.60
CA LEU A 81 5.23 3.87 -3.32
C LEU A 81 5.87 4.97 -2.46
N LYS A 82 5.56 6.24 -2.71
CA LYS A 82 6.04 7.37 -1.89
C LYS A 82 5.63 7.25 -0.42
N LYS A 83 4.40 6.80 -0.13
CA LYS A 83 3.93 6.54 1.25
C LYS A 83 4.73 5.43 1.94
N TYR A 84 5.18 4.42 1.18
CA TYR A 84 6.09 3.40 1.70
C TYR A 84 7.46 3.98 2.05
N VAL A 85 8.01 4.82 1.16
CA VAL A 85 9.34 5.44 1.29
C VAL A 85 9.44 6.41 2.46
N LEU A 86 8.39 7.19 2.75
CA LEU A 86 8.35 8.19 3.83
C LEU A 86 8.64 7.66 5.25
N ARG A 87 8.57 6.34 5.46
CA ARG A 87 8.88 5.70 6.74
C ARG A 87 10.31 5.15 6.82
N TRP A 88 11.05 5.25 5.73
CA TRP A 88 12.47 4.95 5.72
C TRP A 88 13.18 6.11 6.43
N LEU A 89 13.63 5.85 7.65
CA LEU A 89 14.46 6.80 8.39
C LEU A 89 15.60 7.31 7.49
N PRO A 90 16.06 8.56 7.67
CA PRO A 90 17.29 9.00 7.06
C PRO A 90 18.43 8.20 7.69
N LEU A 91 18.75 7.05 7.12
CA LEU A 91 20.05 6.42 7.32
C LEU A 91 21.05 7.46 6.84
N GLN A 92 21.99 7.83 7.71
CA GLN A 92 23.03 8.83 7.44
C GLN A 92 23.90 8.51 6.21
N GLU A 93 23.65 7.38 5.54
CA GLU A 93 24.28 6.87 4.34
C GLU A 93 23.21 6.71 3.24
N ILE A 94 23.06 7.73 2.39
CA ILE A 94 22.13 7.85 1.25
C ILE A 94 22.22 6.71 0.20
N GLN A 95 23.21 5.81 0.31
CA GLN A 95 23.43 4.72 -0.63
C GLN A 95 22.44 3.55 -0.48
N ALA A 96 21.63 3.53 0.58
CA ALA A 96 20.54 2.59 0.74
C ALA A 96 19.21 3.26 0.39
N LEU A 97 18.91 3.40 -0.91
CA LEU A 97 17.52 3.21 -1.34
C LEU A 97 17.19 1.80 -0.83
N PRO A 98 16.40 1.61 0.24
CA PRO A 98 16.42 0.38 0.99
C PRO A 98 16.11 -0.78 0.06
N MET A 99 16.92 -1.81 0.29
CA MET A 99 16.97 -3.05 -0.44
C MET A 99 15.57 -3.66 -0.66
N SER A 100 14.57 -3.28 0.13
CA SER A 100 13.19 -3.74 -0.01
C SER A 100 12.51 -3.34 -1.32
N ILE A 101 12.72 -2.15 -1.91
CA ILE A 101 12.17 -1.90 -3.27
C ILE A 101 12.86 -2.80 -4.30
N PHE A 102 14.16 -3.08 -4.10
CA PHE A 102 14.91 -3.99 -4.99
C PHE A 102 14.42 -5.44 -4.93
N GLU A 103 13.67 -5.82 -3.90
CA GLU A 103 12.97 -7.10 -3.82
C GLU A 103 11.75 -7.16 -4.76
N PHE A 104 11.25 -6.01 -5.22
CA PHE A 104 10.08 -5.88 -6.10
C PHE A 104 10.47 -5.35 -7.48
N TRP A 105 11.06 -6.24 -8.31
CA TRP A 105 11.55 -5.90 -9.64
C TRP A 105 10.50 -5.29 -10.57
N ASP A 106 9.22 -5.63 -10.39
CA ASP A 106 8.12 -5.02 -11.12
C ASP A 106 8.01 -3.51 -10.87
N LEU A 107 8.30 -3.04 -9.65
CA LEU A 107 8.24 -1.62 -9.31
C LEU A 107 9.42 -0.80 -9.85
N HIS A 108 10.49 -1.43 -10.34
CA HIS A 108 11.66 -0.72 -10.87
C HIS A 108 11.29 0.20 -12.04
N VAL A 109 10.27 -0.16 -12.81
CA VAL A 109 9.78 0.66 -13.94
C VAL A 109 9.27 2.04 -13.49
N LEU A 110 8.86 2.17 -12.22
CA LEU A 110 8.41 3.44 -11.65
C LEU A 110 9.58 4.38 -11.30
N LEU A 111 10.80 3.85 -11.12
CA LEU A 111 11.99 4.55 -10.67
C LEU A 111 12.71 5.33 -11.79
N ASN A 112 11.95 6.09 -12.57
CA ASN A 112 12.53 7.02 -13.54
C ASN A 112 13.32 8.16 -12.83
N PRO A 113 14.23 8.87 -13.52
CA PRO A 113 15.06 9.90 -12.90
C PRO A 113 14.28 10.96 -12.12
N SER A 114 13.15 11.43 -12.67
CA SER A 114 12.31 12.44 -12.03
C SER A 114 11.70 11.93 -10.72
N PHE A 115 11.16 10.70 -10.73
CA PHE A 115 10.54 10.12 -9.55
C PHE A 115 11.58 9.77 -8.47
N ARG A 116 12.78 9.33 -8.86
CA ARG A 116 13.89 9.14 -7.90
C ARG A 116 14.27 10.44 -7.20
N GLN A 117 14.32 11.56 -7.94
CA GLN A 117 14.57 12.87 -7.35
C GLN A 117 13.45 13.28 -6.40
N GLU A 118 12.19 13.00 -6.75
CA GLU A 118 11.05 13.27 -5.87
C GLU A 118 11.14 12.47 -4.55
N LEU A 119 11.44 11.17 -4.64
CA LEU A 119 11.65 10.33 -3.46
C LEU A 119 12.81 10.86 -2.60
N PHE A 120 13.90 11.27 -3.22
CA PHE A 120 15.05 11.85 -2.52
C PHE A 120 14.66 13.12 -1.76
N ASN A 121 14.00 14.08 -2.41
CA ASN A 121 13.56 15.31 -1.76
C ASN A 121 12.64 15.03 -0.57
N THR A 122 11.74 14.05 -0.74
CA THR A 122 10.78 13.64 0.30
C THR A 122 11.44 13.05 1.55
N LEU A 123 12.64 12.47 1.42
CA LEU A 123 13.41 11.90 2.54
C LEU A 123 14.29 12.93 3.25
N CYS A 124 14.56 14.07 2.61
CA CYS A 124 15.43 15.13 3.14
C CYS A 124 14.65 16.31 3.78
N GLU A 125 13.31 16.27 3.72
CA GLU A 125 12.39 17.19 4.42
C GLU A 125 12.05 16.69 5.83
#